data_AF-A0A1H9QK80-F1
#
_entry.id   AF-A0A1H9QK80-F1
#
_cell.length_a   1.000
_cell.length_b   1.000
_cell.length_c   1.000
_cell.angle_alpha   90.00
_cell.angle_beta   90.00
_cell.angle_gamma   90.00
#
_symmetry.space_group_name_H-M   'P 1'
#
loop_
_entity.id
_entity.type
_entity.pdbx_description
1 polymer ?
#
loop_
_entity_poly.entity_id
_entity_poly.type
_entity_poly.pdbx_seq_one_letter_code
_entity_poly.pdbx_strand_id
1 'polypeptide(L)'
;MPPKDFTYDDVGATRDRPGFCPPGFHPLHVRTRLGEGHDLFRRAAEAVMTWEMHRAMGVGIAATTERAAPNTDVTVTLAGLIKAPCRVIWTIDEPRTAGWAYGTLPGHPESGEESFIVHRTGDGTVWLTVTAFSRGAKWYARAGGPATRGLQQAYARRCGVVLRGLCGGEDA
;
A
#
# COMPACT_ATOMS: atom_id res chain seq x y z
N MET A 1 -5.30 -25.20 -13.59
CA MET A 1 -4.69 -24.18 -12.72
C MET A 1 -5.13 -22.85 -13.30
N PRO A 2 -5.80 -21.95 -12.54
CA PRO A 2 -6.09 -20.64 -13.09
C PRO A 2 -4.74 -19.99 -13.48
N PRO A 3 -4.69 -19.21 -14.57
CA PRO A 3 -3.46 -18.52 -14.95
C PRO A 3 -2.95 -17.70 -13.75
N LYS A 4 -1.63 -17.63 -13.58
CA LYS A 4 -1.04 -16.75 -12.58
C LYS A 4 -1.33 -15.31 -13.00
N ASP A 5 -2.42 -14.74 -12.48
CA ASP A 5 -2.82 -13.35 -12.78
C ASP A 5 -1.77 -12.36 -12.26
N PHE A 6 -0.99 -12.73 -11.23
CA PHE A 6 0.04 -11.89 -10.63
C PHE A 6 1.43 -12.11 -11.25
N THR A 7 2.26 -11.07 -11.20
CA THR A 7 3.61 -11.10 -11.79
C THR A 7 4.68 -11.73 -10.90
N TYR A 8 4.31 -12.31 -9.76
CA TYR A 8 5.20 -12.91 -8.76
C TYR A 8 4.51 -14.10 -8.07
N ASP A 9 5.29 -14.95 -7.42
CA ASP A 9 4.81 -16.24 -6.90
C ASP A 9 4.35 -16.18 -5.43
N ASP A 10 4.98 -15.35 -4.61
CA ASP A 10 4.76 -15.26 -3.16
C ASP A 10 3.53 -14.42 -2.76
N VAL A 11 2.39 -14.63 -3.42
CA VAL A 11 1.13 -13.91 -3.18
C VAL A 11 0.64 -14.10 -1.74
N GLY A 12 0.33 -13.00 -1.06
CA GLY A 12 -0.12 -12.94 0.34
C GLY A 12 1.01 -12.82 1.37
N ALA A 13 2.28 -12.80 0.93
CA ALA A 13 3.40 -12.89 1.86
C ALA A 13 3.53 -11.70 2.82
N THR A 14 3.04 -10.50 2.47
CA THR A 14 3.08 -9.35 3.39
C THR A 14 2.18 -9.54 4.62
N ARG A 15 1.21 -10.45 4.57
CA ARG A 15 0.38 -10.86 5.72
C ARG A 15 0.90 -12.13 6.37
N ASP A 16 1.13 -13.16 5.56
CA ASP A 16 1.31 -14.53 6.07
C ASP A 16 2.75 -14.79 6.55
N ARG A 17 3.73 -13.99 6.07
CA ARG A 17 5.15 -14.10 6.42
C ARG A 17 5.77 -12.72 6.70
N PRO A 18 5.46 -12.08 7.84
CA PRO A 18 5.98 -10.76 8.18
C PRO A 18 7.52 -10.69 8.09
N GLY A 19 8.04 -9.70 7.37
CA GLY A 19 9.49 -9.51 7.16
C GLY A 19 10.11 -10.38 6.06
N PHE A 20 9.36 -11.29 5.45
CA PHE A 20 9.83 -12.06 4.32
C PHE A 20 9.98 -11.19 3.06
N CYS A 21 11.06 -11.43 2.31
CA CYS A 21 11.28 -10.86 0.99
C CYS A 21 11.75 -11.98 0.06
N PRO A 22 11.07 -12.26 -1.06
CA PRO A 22 11.52 -13.28 -2.00
C PRO A 22 12.91 -12.98 -2.57
N PRO A 23 13.73 -14.00 -2.89
CA PRO A 23 15.02 -13.80 -3.53
C PRO A 23 14.92 -12.94 -4.80
N GLY A 24 15.79 -11.92 -4.90
CA GLY A 24 15.80 -10.99 -6.04
C GLY A 24 14.76 -9.86 -5.98
N PHE A 25 13.96 -9.78 -4.91
CA PHE A 25 13.10 -8.64 -4.60
C PHE A 25 13.77 -7.73 -3.58
N HIS A 26 13.22 -6.52 -3.42
CA HIS A 26 13.71 -5.51 -2.49
C HIS A 26 12.62 -5.20 -1.46
N PRO A 27 12.93 -5.33 -0.17
CA PRO A 27 11.95 -5.07 0.87
C PRO A 27 11.78 -3.56 1.10
N LEU A 28 10.57 -3.19 1.50
CA LEU A 28 10.18 -1.89 1.99
C LEU A 28 9.42 -2.09 3.29
N HIS A 29 9.80 -1.33 4.32
CA HIS A 29 9.03 -1.27 5.56
C HIS A 29 9.11 0.14 6.12
N VAL A 30 7.99 0.83 6.15
CA VAL A 30 7.88 2.21 6.64
C VAL A 30 6.74 2.29 7.65
N ARG A 31 7.06 2.78 8.85
CA ARG A 31 6.08 3.05 9.91
C ARG A 31 5.97 4.55 10.16
N THR A 32 4.74 5.04 10.24
CA THR A 32 4.44 6.43 10.56
C THR A 32 3.44 6.49 11.72
N ARG A 33 3.80 7.18 12.80
CA ARG A 33 2.86 7.48 13.89
C ARG A 33 1.88 8.55 13.42
N LEU A 34 0.60 8.26 13.51
CA LEU A 34 -0.48 9.16 13.09
C LEU A 34 -1.00 10.01 14.25
N GLY A 35 -0.99 9.45 15.47
CA GLY A 35 -1.56 10.07 16.67
C GLY A 35 -2.04 8.99 17.62
N GLU A 36 -3.08 9.29 18.40
CA GLU A 36 -3.65 8.38 19.38
C GLU A 36 -5.17 8.44 19.36
N GLY A 37 -5.82 7.37 19.83
CA GLY A 37 -7.27 7.34 20.04
C GLY A 37 -8.05 6.52 19.02
N HIS A 38 -9.28 6.17 19.40
CA HIS A 38 -10.18 5.34 18.60
C HIS A 38 -10.70 6.10 17.36
N ASP A 39 -11.05 7.37 17.50
CA ASP A 39 -11.60 8.15 16.38
C ASP A 39 -10.56 8.43 15.31
N LEU A 40 -9.32 8.72 15.70
CA LEU A 40 -8.20 8.83 14.78
C LEU A 40 -7.94 7.51 14.05
N PHE A 41 -8.00 6.37 14.74
CA PHE A 41 -7.92 5.04 14.10
C PHE A 41 -9.02 4.85 13.06
N ARG A 42 -10.28 5.14 13.41
CA ARG A 42 -11.43 4.98 12.50
C ARG A 42 -11.29 5.86 11.26
N ARG A 43 -10.90 7.13 11.41
CA ARG A 43 -10.64 8.04 10.28
C ARG A 43 -9.50 7.53 9.39
N ALA A 44 -8.39 7.13 9.99
CA ALA A 44 -7.24 6.62 9.26
C ALA A 44 -7.57 5.32 8.50
N ALA A 45 -8.27 4.40 9.15
CA ALA A 45 -8.76 3.16 8.55
C ALA A 45 -9.64 3.47 7.34
N GLU A 46 -10.61 4.38 7.48
CA GLU A 46 -11.51 4.75 6.38
C GLU A 46 -10.74 5.34 5.20
N ALA A 47 -9.85 6.29 5.45
CA ALA A 47 -9.06 6.93 4.41
C ALA A 47 -8.12 5.96 3.67
N VAL A 48 -7.63 4.92 4.34
CA VAL A 48 -6.83 3.85 3.72
C VAL A 48 -7.71 2.90 2.91
N MET A 49 -8.84 2.47 3.47
CA MET A 49 -9.71 1.45 2.89
C MET A 49 -10.49 1.95 1.67
N THR A 50 -10.75 3.26 1.56
CA THR A 50 -11.47 3.89 0.44
C THR A 50 -10.56 4.58 -0.58
N TRP A 51 -9.24 4.33 -0.50
CA TRP A 51 -8.22 4.93 -1.37
C TRP A 51 -8.03 6.44 -1.22
N GLU A 52 -8.68 7.09 -0.26
CA GLU A 52 -8.59 8.54 -0.03
C GLU A 52 -7.16 9.01 0.19
N MET A 53 -6.38 8.28 1.01
CA MET A 53 -4.95 8.56 1.23
C MET A 53 -4.18 8.63 -0.09
N HIS A 54 -4.46 7.71 -1.01
CA HIS A 54 -3.80 7.66 -2.32
C HIS A 54 -4.20 8.85 -3.18
N ARG A 55 -5.51 9.14 -3.28
CA ARG A 55 -6.02 10.28 -4.03
C ARG A 55 -5.48 11.62 -3.50
N ALA A 56 -5.41 11.79 -2.18
CA ALA A 56 -4.85 12.98 -1.53
C ALA A 56 -3.34 13.18 -1.78
N MET A 57 -2.61 12.12 -2.15
CA MET A 57 -1.23 12.24 -2.63
C MET A 57 -1.11 12.73 -4.08
N GLY A 58 -2.23 12.87 -4.81
CA GLY A 58 -2.26 13.13 -6.24
C GLY A 58 -2.10 11.87 -7.10
N VAL A 59 -2.29 10.68 -6.51
CA VAL A 59 -2.25 9.41 -7.25
C VAL A 59 -3.63 9.15 -7.86
N GLY A 60 -3.67 8.89 -9.16
CA GLY A 60 -4.89 8.46 -9.81
C GLY A 60 -5.25 7.05 -9.39
N ILE A 61 -6.47 6.84 -8.89
CA ILE A 61 -6.99 5.52 -8.49
C ILE A 61 -8.28 5.25 -9.24
N ALA A 62 -8.24 4.24 -10.11
CA ALA A 62 -9.43 3.65 -10.72
C ALA A 62 -9.60 2.23 -10.19
N ALA A 63 -10.55 2.02 -9.30
CA ALA A 63 -10.83 0.73 -8.66
C ALA A 63 -12.24 0.24 -9.04
N THR A 64 -12.40 -1.08 -9.13
CA THR A 64 -13.69 -1.73 -9.41
C THR A 64 -14.66 -1.73 -8.24
N THR A 65 -14.16 -1.47 -7.03
CA THR A 65 -14.97 -1.30 -5.81
C THR A 65 -14.58 -0.01 -5.10
N GLU A 66 -15.54 0.57 -4.38
CA GLU A 66 -15.32 1.78 -3.60
C GLU A 66 -14.34 1.56 -2.44
N ARG A 67 -14.54 0.48 -1.69
CA ARG A 67 -13.67 0.04 -0.59
C ARG A 67 -12.80 -1.13 -1.03
N ALA A 68 -11.55 -1.18 -0.57
CA ALA A 68 -10.61 -2.25 -0.88
C ALA A 68 -11.08 -3.61 -0.35
N ALA A 69 -11.37 -4.54 -1.25
CA ALA A 69 -11.81 -5.89 -0.95
C ALA A 69 -11.02 -6.90 -1.79
N PRO A 70 -10.88 -8.17 -1.37
CA PRO A 70 -10.22 -9.19 -2.18
C PRO A 70 -10.81 -9.24 -3.60
N ASN A 71 -9.93 -9.36 -4.60
CA ASN A 71 -10.24 -9.33 -6.03
C ASN A 71 -10.66 -7.97 -6.62
N THR A 72 -10.59 -6.87 -5.86
CA THR A 72 -10.72 -5.53 -6.43
C THR A 72 -9.55 -5.26 -7.39
N ASP A 73 -9.86 -5.16 -8.68
CA ASP A 73 -8.93 -4.62 -9.66
C ASP A 73 -8.79 -3.12 -9.48
N VAL A 74 -7.53 -2.66 -9.44
CA VAL A 74 -7.17 -1.25 -9.28
C VAL A 74 -6.07 -0.87 -10.27
N THR A 75 -6.26 0.25 -10.97
CA THR A 75 -5.20 0.87 -11.76
C THR A 75 -4.71 2.11 -11.03
N VAL A 76 -3.45 2.06 -10.59
CA VAL A 76 -2.73 3.19 -10.02
C VAL A 76 -2.12 4.02 -11.16
N THR A 77 -2.33 5.32 -11.16
CA THR A 77 -1.74 6.24 -12.14
C THR A 77 -0.80 7.21 -11.45
N LEU A 78 0.51 7.05 -11.70
CA LEU A 78 1.56 7.90 -11.17
C LEU A 78 1.91 9.02 -12.17
N ALA A 79 2.03 10.25 -11.67
CA ALA A 79 2.34 11.44 -12.46
C ALA A 79 1.45 11.65 -13.70
N GLY A 80 0.22 11.13 -13.68
CA GLY A 80 -0.75 11.21 -14.78
C GLY A 80 -0.45 10.33 -16.01
N LEU A 81 0.69 9.65 -16.06
CA LEU A 81 1.18 8.97 -17.26
C LEU A 81 1.44 7.48 -17.06
N ILE A 82 1.95 7.10 -15.88
CA ILE A 82 2.39 5.73 -15.63
C ILE A 82 1.23 4.94 -15.03
N LYS A 83 0.65 4.03 -15.81
CA LYS A 83 -0.39 3.11 -15.36
C LYS A 83 0.22 1.84 -14.76
N ALA A 84 -0.26 1.49 -13.58
CA ALA A 84 0.20 0.40 -12.74
C ALA A 84 -1.04 -0.44 -12.35
N PRO A 85 -1.37 -1.49 -13.13
CA PRO A 85 -2.47 -2.40 -12.80
C PRO A 85 -2.10 -3.33 -11.64
N CYS A 86 -2.99 -3.41 -10.66
CA CYS A 86 -2.87 -4.25 -9.48
C CYS A 86 -4.23 -4.90 -9.14
N ARG A 87 -4.20 -5.87 -8.25
CA ARG A 87 -5.41 -6.47 -7.66
C ARG A 87 -5.23 -6.65 -6.16
N VAL A 88 -6.25 -6.29 -5.39
CA VAL A 88 -6.28 -6.52 -3.94
C VAL A 88 -6.32 -8.03 -3.66
N ILE A 89 -5.40 -8.51 -2.83
CA ILE A 89 -5.24 -9.93 -2.49
C ILE A 89 -5.97 -10.25 -1.19
N TRP A 90 -5.86 -9.36 -0.22
CA TRP A 90 -6.46 -9.51 1.09
C TRP A 90 -6.80 -8.16 1.69
N THR A 91 -7.77 -8.18 2.60
CA THR A 91 -8.21 -7.06 3.41
C THR A 91 -8.35 -7.54 4.85
N ILE A 92 -8.08 -6.66 5.81
CA ILE A 92 -8.35 -6.84 7.24
C ILE A 92 -9.18 -5.64 7.73
N ASP A 93 -10.24 -5.91 8.47
CA ASP A 93 -11.11 -4.88 9.07
C ASP A 93 -11.54 -5.37 10.46
N GLU A 94 -10.65 -5.14 11.42
CA GLU A 94 -10.78 -5.56 12.82
C GLU A 94 -10.80 -4.34 13.75
N PRO A 95 -11.29 -4.46 15.00
CA PRO A 95 -11.45 -3.33 15.92
C PRO A 95 -10.20 -2.49 16.21
N ARG A 96 -9.00 -3.02 15.94
CA ARG A 96 -7.71 -2.33 16.17
C ARG A 96 -6.77 -2.39 14.97
N THR A 97 -7.18 -3.02 13.87
CA THR A 97 -6.33 -3.21 12.69
C THR A 97 -7.20 -3.16 11.44
N ALA A 98 -6.88 -2.25 10.52
CA ALA A 98 -7.56 -2.17 9.23
C ALA A 98 -6.53 -1.95 8.13
N GLY A 99 -6.76 -2.54 6.96
CA GLY A 99 -5.81 -2.42 5.87
C GLY A 99 -6.01 -3.47 4.79
N TRP A 100 -5.14 -3.43 3.79
CA TRP A 100 -5.20 -4.32 2.65
C TRP A 100 -3.83 -4.44 1.98
N ALA A 101 -3.66 -5.42 1.10
CA ALA A 101 -2.55 -5.46 0.16
C ALA A 101 -3.02 -5.71 -1.26
N TYR A 102 -2.29 -5.13 -2.23
CA TYR A 102 -2.42 -5.51 -3.63
C TYR A 102 -1.17 -6.25 -4.11
N GLY A 103 -1.36 -7.09 -5.12
CA GLY A 103 -0.29 -7.64 -5.95
C GLY A 103 -0.30 -6.99 -7.33
N THR A 104 0.87 -6.89 -7.94
CA THR A 104 0.99 -6.30 -9.28
C THR A 104 0.59 -7.30 -10.38
N LEU A 105 -0.10 -6.79 -11.40
CA LEU A 105 -0.58 -7.53 -12.58
C LEU A 105 0.29 -7.26 -13.82
N PRO A 106 0.20 -8.07 -14.89
CA PRO A 106 0.84 -7.79 -16.17
C PRO A 106 0.59 -6.36 -16.66
N GLY A 107 1.66 -5.69 -17.11
CA GLY A 107 1.63 -4.27 -17.51
C GLY A 107 2.20 -3.32 -16.46
N HIS A 108 2.22 -3.71 -15.19
CA HIS A 108 2.81 -2.95 -14.09
C HIS A 108 4.34 -2.76 -14.29
N PRO A 109 4.92 -1.58 -13.99
CA PRO A 109 6.36 -1.35 -14.12
C PRO A 109 7.21 -2.17 -13.14
N GLU A 110 6.64 -2.47 -11.98
CA GLU A 110 7.21 -3.31 -10.92
C GLU A 110 6.49 -4.67 -10.80
N SER A 111 7.19 -5.65 -10.25
CA SER A 111 6.67 -6.96 -9.86
C SER A 111 6.76 -7.10 -8.34
N GLY A 112 5.65 -7.37 -7.66
CA GLY A 112 5.64 -7.48 -6.19
C GLY A 112 4.29 -7.31 -5.51
N GLU A 113 4.35 -7.15 -4.19
CA GLU A 113 3.21 -6.95 -3.29
C GLU A 113 3.46 -5.73 -2.39
N GLU A 114 2.40 -4.96 -2.12
CA GLU A 114 2.44 -3.82 -1.20
C GLU A 114 1.20 -3.81 -0.31
N SER A 115 1.40 -3.64 0.99
CA SER A 115 0.37 -3.58 2.01
C SER A 115 0.37 -2.25 2.75
N PHE A 116 -0.83 -1.82 3.13
CA PHE A 116 -1.09 -0.61 3.90
C PHE A 116 -1.95 -0.98 5.11
N ILE A 117 -1.39 -0.90 6.30
CA ILE A 117 -2.06 -1.32 7.54
C ILE A 117 -2.08 -0.16 8.53
N VAL A 118 -3.26 0.22 8.97
CA VAL A 118 -3.49 1.08 10.12
C VAL A 118 -3.69 0.18 11.34
N HIS A 119 -2.89 0.37 12.38
CA HIS A 119 -2.98 -0.39 13.62
C HIS A 119 -3.04 0.55 14.82
N ARG A 120 -3.95 0.27 15.77
CA ARG A 120 -4.06 0.94 17.07
C ARG A 120 -3.56 0.02 18.19
N THR A 121 -2.46 0.40 18.81
CA THR A 121 -1.83 -0.35 19.92
C THR A 121 -2.67 -0.32 21.20
N GLY A 122 -2.26 -1.12 22.19
CA GLY A 122 -2.94 -1.21 23.50
C GLY A 122 -2.97 0.13 24.24
N ASP A 123 -1.90 0.92 24.14
CA ASP A 123 -1.77 2.27 24.71
C ASP A 123 -2.56 3.34 23.94
N GLY A 124 -3.19 2.98 22.82
CA GLY A 124 -3.99 3.89 22.00
C GLY A 124 -3.24 4.55 20.85
N THR A 125 -1.92 4.34 20.70
CA THR A 125 -1.16 4.88 19.57
C THR A 125 -1.61 4.29 18.23
N VAL A 126 -1.82 5.14 17.24
CA VAL A 126 -2.19 4.74 15.88
C VAL A 126 -1.01 4.88 14.94
N TRP A 127 -0.74 3.80 14.21
CA TRP A 127 0.35 3.68 13.25
C TRP A 127 -0.17 3.33 11.87
N LEU A 128 0.37 3.98 10.83
CA LEU A 128 0.38 3.43 9.48
C LEU A 128 1.65 2.61 9.30
N THR A 129 1.52 1.40 8.78
CA THR A 129 2.63 0.55 8.34
C THR A 129 2.46 0.25 6.86
N VAL A 130 3.45 0.63 6.06
CA VAL A 130 3.55 0.27 4.64
C VAL A 130 4.63 -0.79 4.51
N THR A 131 4.27 -1.98 4.04
CA THR A 131 5.21 -3.08 3.81
C THR A 131 5.11 -3.53 2.37
N ALA A 132 6.25 -3.67 1.69
CA ALA A 132 6.27 -4.15 0.33
C ALA A 132 7.49 -5.02 0.07
N PHE A 133 7.40 -5.84 -0.98
CA PHE A 133 8.57 -6.35 -1.67
C PHE A 133 8.35 -6.18 -3.17
N SER A 134 9.34 -5.64 -3.88
CA SER A 134 9.22 -5.48 -5.33
C SER A 134 10.55 -5.62 -6.07
N ARG A 135 10.46 -5.83 -7.38
CA ARG A 135 11.57 -5.74 -8.33
C ARG A 135 11.09 -5.09 -9.63
N GLY A 136 11.99 -4.40 -10.33
CA GLY A 136 11.68 -3.81 -11.63
C GLY A 136 11.31 -4.89 -12.66
N ALA A 137 10.10 -4.83 -13.21
CA ALA A 137 9.61 -5.78 -14.22
C ALA A 137 10.03 -5.38 -15.65
N LYS A 138 10.19 -4.09 -15.91
CA LYS A 138 10.57 -3.55 -17.23
C LYS A 138 12.02 -3.08 -17.27
N TRP A 139 12.67 -3.17 -18.44
CA TRP A 139 14.09 -2.84 -18.60
C TRP A 139 14.44 -1.42 -18.17
N TYR A 140 13.55 -0.44 -18.37
CA TYR A 140 13.75 0.94 -17.90
C TYR A 140 13.58 1.09 -16.38
N ALA A 141 12.71 0.30 -15.75
CA ALA A 141 12.61 0.22 -14.30
C ALA A 141 13.87 -0.43 -13.70
N ARG A 142 14.46 -1.40 -14.42
CA ARG A 142 15.75 -2.01 -14.07
C ARG A 142 16.92 -1.03 -14.23
N ALA A 143 16.88 -0.17 -15.25
CA ALA A 143 17.87 0.89 -15.46
C ALA A 143 17.82 2.00 -14.39
N GLY A 144 16.68 2.16 -13.70
CA GLY A 144 16.51 3.13 -12.61
C GLY A 144 17.22 2.78 -11.30
N GLY A 145 17.71 1.55 -11.13
CA GLY A 145 18.65 1.17 -10.06
C GLY A 145 18.24 1.61 -8.63
N PRO A 146 19.19 2.01 -7.75
CA PRO A 146 18.91 2.48 -6.39
C PRO A 146 17.96 3.69 -6.31
N ALA A 147 17.83 4.48 -7.38
CA ALA A 147 16.97 5.66 -7.39
C ALA A 147 15.48 5.31 -7.29
N THR A 148 15.04 4.19 -7.89
CA THR A 148 13.64 3.71 -7.75
C THR A 148 13.34 3.29 -6.32
N ARG A 149 14.32 2.74 -5.60
CA ARG A 149 14.18 2.39 -4.17
C ARG A 149 13.99 3.64 -3.30
N GLY A 150 14.75 4.70 -3.58
CA GLY A 150 14.58 6.00 -2.93
C GLY A 150 13.18 6.58 -3.16
N LEU A 151 12.64 6.44 -4.37
CA LEU A 151 11.28 6.88 -4.69
C LEU A 151 10.21 6.08 -3.96
N GLN A 152 10.34 4.75 -3.84
CA GLN A 152 9.40 3.93 -3.07
C GLN A 152 9.40 4.28 -1.57
N GLN A 153 10.59 4.50 -1.00
CA GLN A 153 10.72 4.98 0.39
C GLN A 153 10.07 6.36 0.58
N ALA A 154 10.31 7.29 -0.35
CA ALA A 154 9.69 8.61 -0.32
C ALA A 154 8.17 8.54 -0.47
N TYR A 155 7.65 7.68 -1.34
CA TYR A 155 6.23 7.43 -1.53
C TYR A 155 5.58 6.89 -0.24
N ALA A 156 6.14 5.85 0.36
CA ALA A 156 5.61 5.27 1.61
C ALA A 156 5.67 6.26 2.78
N ARG A 157 6.71 7.10 2.87
CA ARG A 157 6.76 8.21 3.84
C ARG A 157 5.67 9.25 3.57
N ARG A 158 5.45 9.60 2.31
CA ARG A 158 4.42 10.55 1.89
C ARG A 158 3.01 10.04 2.23
N CYS A 159 2.77 8.73 2.11
CA CYS A 159 1.52 8.11 2.57
C CYS A 159 1.25 8.46 4.04
N GLY A 160 2.25 8.28 4.91
CA GLY A 160 2.14 8.60 6.33
C GLY A 160 1.93 10.08 6.61
N VAL A 161 2.62 10.96 5.89
CA VAL A 161 2.45 12.43 6.03
C VAL A 161 1.03 12.86 5.64
N VAL A 162 0.54 12.39 4.48
CA VAL A 162 -0.79 12.73 3.97
C VAL A 162 -1.89 12.15 4.86
N LEU A 163 -1.78 10.88 5.24
CA LEU A 163 -2.78 10.25 6.11
C LEU A 163 -2.89 10.95 7.46
N ARG A 164 -1.75 11.34 8.05
CA ARG A 164 -1.73 12.14 9.27
C ARG A 164 -2.42 13.50 9.07
N GLY A 165 -2.21 14.16 7.93
CA GLY A 165 -2.89 15.41 7.58
C GLY A 165 -4.40 15.25 7.45
N LEU A 166 -4.88 14.18 6.80
CA LEU A 166 -6.31 13.86 6.68
C LEU A 166 -6.96 13.60 8.05
N CYS A 167 -6.22 13.03 9.00
CA CYS A 167 -6.77 12.64 10.29
C CYS A 167 -6.67 13.73 11.38
N GLY A 168 -5.81 14.73 11.19
CA GLY A 168 -5.48 15.76 12.19
C GLY A 168 -6.41 16.97 12.25
N GLY A 169 -7.60 16.90 11.67
CA GLY A 169 -8.52 18.03 11.51
C GLY A 169 -9.51 18.30 12.64
N GLU A 170 -9.22 17.97 13.91
CA GLU A 170 -10.12 18.27 15.05
C GLU A 170 -9.37 18.77 16.29
N ASP A 171 -8.30 19.54 16.12
CA ASP A 171 -7.70 20.35 17.19
C ASP A 171 -7.34 21.74 16.62
N ALA A 172 -8.36 22.58 16.38
CA ALA A 172 -8.24 24.02 16.13
C ALA A 172 -9.46 24.76 16.67
#